data_AF-A0A3B8KW00-F1
#
_entry.id   AF-A0A3B8KW00-F1
#
_cell.length_a   1.000
_cell.length_b   1.000
_cell.length_c   1.000
_cell.angle_alpha   90.00
_cell.angle_beta   90.00
_cell.angle_gamma   90.00
#
_symmetry.space_group_name_H-M   'P 1'
#
loop_
_entity.id
_entity.type
_entity.pdbx_description
1 polymer ?
#
loop_
_entity_poly.entity_id
_entity_poly.type
_entity_poly.pdbx_seq_one_letter_code
_entity_poly.pdbx_strand_id
1 'polypeptide(L)' 'TNADELQIKIAQGAKPGEGGELPGAKVNEVIAATRHSTPGVGLISPPPHHDIYSI' A
#
# COMPACT_ATOMS: atom_id res chain seq x y z
N THR A 1 20.53 -1.90 -11.06
CA THR A 1 19.12 -2.16 -11.41
C THR A 1 18.47 -2.81 -10.20
N ASN A 2 17.37 -2.28 -9.68
CA ASN A 2 16.74 -2.81 -8.46
C ASN A 2 15.62 -3.83 -8.74
N ALA A 3 15.15 -3.90 -9.99
CA ALA A 3 14.18 -4.87 -10.47
C ALA A 3 14.30 -5.03 -12.00
N ASP A 4 13.90 -6.20 -12.51
CA ASP A 4 13.80 -6.49 -13.95
C ASP A 4 12.41 -6.10 -14.52
N GLU A 5 11.40 -6.00 -13.66
CA GLU A 5 10.01 -5.64 -14.00
C GLU A 5 9.42 -4.73 -12.90
N LEU A 6 8.46 -3.88 -13.29
CA LEU A 6 7.63 -3.10 -12.38
C LEU A 6 6.15 -3.41 -12.62
N GLN A 7 5.43 -3.73 -11.53
CA GLN A 7 4.01 -4.04 -11.59
C GLN A 7 3.15 -2.86 -11.11
N ILE A 8 2.12 -2.52 -11.87
CA ILE A 8 1.04 -1.64 -11.40
C ILE A 8 -0.06 -2.50 -10.77
N LYS A 9 -0.15 -2.46 -9.43
CA LYS A 9 -1.19 -3.19 -8.70
C LYS A 9 -2.52 -2.41 -8.74
N ILE A 10 -3.38 -2.70 -9.72
CA ILE A 10 -4.70 -2.06 -9.86
C ILE A 10 -5.69 -2.55 -8.79
N ALA A 11 -5.71 -3.86 -8.52
CA ALA A 11 -6.63 -4.48 -7.57
C ALA A 11 -6.06 -5.80 -7.01
N GLN A 12 -6.80 -6.45 -6.11
CA GLN A 12 -6.48 -7.79 -5.62
C GLN A 12 -7.74 -8.65 -5.47
N GLY A 13 -7.63 -9.96 -5.70
CA GLY A 13 -8.79 -10.87 -5.70
C GLY A 13 -9.56 -10.95 -4.38
N ALA A 14 -8.86 -10.81 -3.23
CA ALA A 14 -9.51 -10.87 -1.92
C ALA A 14 -10.40 -9.65 -1.63
N LYS A 15 -10.09 -8.49 -2.21
CA LYS A 15 -10.85 -7.24 -2.05
C LYS A 15 -10.63 -6.33 -3.27
N PRO A 16 -11.40 -6.53 -4.36
CA PRO A 16 -11.12 -5.85 -5.63
C PRO A 16 -11.37 -4.33 -5.64
N GLY A 17 -12.28 -3.84 -4.78
CA GLY A 17 -12.70 -2.43 -4.74
C GLY A 17 -12.03 -1.60 -3.65
N GLU A 18 -11.02 -2.12 -2.97
CA GLU A 18 -10.38 -1.49 -1.82
C GLU A 18 -8.85 -1.52 -1.92
N GLY A 19 -8.19 -0.62 -1.18
CA GLY A 19 -6.74 -0.61 -1.05
C GLY A 19 -6.20 -1.63 -0.05
N GLY A 20 -4.87 -1.69 0.07
CA GLY A 20 -4.19 -2.50 1.10
C GLY A 20 -4.53 -2.03 2.52
N GLU A 21 -4.47 -2.96 3.48
CA GLU A 21 -4.66 -2.64 4.90
C GLU A 21 -3.56 -3.31 5.74
N LEU A 22 -2.96 -2.55 6.65
CA LEU A 22 -2.03 -3.04 7.66
C LEU A 22 -2.43 -2.49 9.04
N PRO A 23 -2.90 -3.36 9.96
CA PRO A 23 -3.27 -2.94 11.31
C PRO A 23 -2.12 -2.27 12.05
N GLY A 24 -2.40 -1.22 12.83
CA GLY A 24 -1.38 -0.40 13.51
C GLY A 24 -0.49 -1.19 14.48
N ALA A 25 -1.03 -2.19 15.16
CA ALA A 25 -0.26 -3.09 16.02
C ALA A 25 0.84 -3.88 15.28
N LYS A 26 0.76 -3.97 13.94
CA LYS A 26 1.78 -4.58 13.08
C LYS A 26 2.74 -3.56 12.47
N VAL A 27 2.52 -2.26 12.65
CA VAL A 27 3.35 -1.17 12.11
C VAL A 27 4.42 -0.80 13.14
N ASN A 28 5.47 -1.61 13.19
CA ASN A 28 6.64 -1.36 14.05
C ASN A 28 7.56 -0.28 13.45
N GLU A 29 8.60 0.10 14.19
CA GLU A 29 9.57 1.13 13.79
C GLU A 29 10.20 0.88 12.41
N VAL A 30 10.57 -0.38 12.10
CA VAL A 30 11.20 -0.74 10.81
C VAL A 30 10.20 -0.57 9.66
N ILE A 31 8.95 -1.00 9.85
CA ILE A 31 7.88 -0.84 8.84
C ILE A 31 7.54 0.63 8.66
N ALA A 32 7.39 1.38 9.76
CA ALA A 32 7.10 2.81 9.74
C ALA A 32 8.19 3.59 9.00
N ALA A 33 9.46 3.34 9.30
CA ALA A 33 10.58 3.97 8.62
C ALA A 33 10.62 3.63 7.12
N THR A 34 10.38 2.36 6.76
CA THR A 34 10.35 1.91 5.35
C THR A 34 9.23 2.57 4.55
N ARG A 35 8.09 2.88 5.19
CA ARG A 35 6.90 3.44 4.55
C ARG A 35 6.72 4.94 4.78
N HIS A 36 7.66 5.58 5.48
CA HIS A 36 7.58 6.98 5.89
C HIS A 36 6.27 7.32 6.62
N SER A 37 5.83 6.40 7.49
CA SER A 37 4.58 6.52 8.26
C SER A 37 4.85 6.60 9.76
N THR A 38 3.80 6.79 10.56
CA THR A 38 3.90 6.84 12.02
C THR A 38 3.87 5.43 12.64
N PRO A 39 4.81 5.06 13.53
CA PRO A 39 4.76 3.79 14.27
C PRO A 39 3.45 3.61 15.03
N GLY A 40 2.91 2.39 15.04
CA GLY A 40 1.67 2.04 15.74
C GLY A 40 0.37 2.51 15.08
N VAL A 41 0.43 3.33 14.03
CA VAL A 41 -0.76 3.84 13.32
C VAL A 41 -1.15 2.88 12.19
N GLY A 42 -2.44 2.55 12.07
CA GLY A 42 -2.95 1.70 10.99
C GLY A 42 -2.77 2.34 9.62
N LEU A 43 -2.38 1.54 8.63
CA LEU A 43 -2.19 1.99 7.25
C LEU A 43 -3.27 1.40 6.36
N ILE A 44 -4.17 2.26 5.89
CA ILE A 44 -5.19 1.93 4.89
C ILE A 44 -4.84 2.71 3.63
N SER A 45 -4.56 2.00 2.54
CA SER A 45 -4.28 2.65 1.26
C SER A 45 -5.58 3.11 0.58
N PRO A 46 -5.58 4.23 -0.15
CA PRO A 46 -6.71 4.63 -0.98
C PRO A 46 -7.12 3.52 -1.96
N PRO A 47 -8.42 3.37 -2.27
CA PRO A 47 -8.85 2.39 -3.27
C PRO A 47 -8.37 2.68 -4.70
N PRO A 48 -8.49 3.90 -5.26
CA PRO A 48 -7.92 4.21 -6.56
C PRO A 48 -6.49 4.73 -6.45
N HIS A 49 -5.67 4.44 -7.46
CA HIS A 49 -4.45 5.21 -7.71
C HIS A 49 -4.84 6.63 -8.12
N HIS A 50 -4.36 7.64 -7.39
CA HIS A 50 -4.75 9.05 -7.62
C HIS A 50 -4.19 9.65 -8.91
N ASP A 51 -3.40 8.88 -9.66
CA ASP A 51 -2.79 9.20 -10.94
C ASP A 51 -3.32 8.33 -12.09
N ILE A 52 -4.28 7.43 -11.84
CA ILE A 52 -4.87 6.54 -12.86
C ILE A 52 -6.40 6.69 -12.84
N TYR A 53 -6.91 7.56 -13.71
CA TYR A 53 -8.36 7.79 -13.84
C TYR A 53 -8.95 7.31 -15.17
N SER A 54 -8.11 6.97 -16.14
CA SER A 54 -8.52 6.44 -17.44
C SER A 54 -7.45 5.50 -17.98
N ILE A 55 -7.81 4.71 -19.00
CA ILE A 55 -6.87 3.92 -19.80
C ILE A 55 -5.95 4.82 -20.65
#